data_AF-A0A182ERT2-F1
#
_entry.id   AF-A0A182ERT2-F1
#
_cell.length_a   1.000
_cell.length_b   1.000
_cell.length_c   1.000
_cell.angle_alpha   90.00
_cell.angle_beta   90.00
_cell.angle_gamma   90.00
#
_symmetry.space_group_name_H-M   'P 1'
#
loop_
_entity.id
_entity.type
_entity.pdbx_description
1 polymer ?
#
loop_
_entity_poly.entity_id
_entity_poly.type
_entity_poly.pdbx_seq_one_letter_code
_entity_poly.pdbx_strand_id
1 'polypeptide(L)'
;MPIPKSEIIKQEPTTDAGNPQETVKETAQSNDNEDEASHVDRFELQNPSSTVPESLTRHPLQCRWALWYLKADRNKDWEDCLKQVAVFDTVEDFWALYNHIQTASGLNWGSDYYLFKEGIKPMWEDENNVKGGRWLVVVDKQKRTQLLDHYWLELLMAIIGEQFEEHGEHICGAVVNVRQK
;
A
#
# COMPACT_ATOMS: atom_id res chain seq x y z
N MET A 1 12.18 34.02 -19.01
CA MET A 1 11.13 35.02 -19.32
C MET A 1 10.04 34.91 -18.26
N PRO A 2 9.55 36.00 -17.66
CA PRO A 2 8.45 35.95 -16.70
C PRO A 2 7.09 35.94 -17.41
N ILE A 3 6.07 35.36 -16.75
CA ILE A 3 4.67 35.40 -17.18
C ILE A 3 3.89 36.21 -16.10
N PRO A 4 3.03 37.18 -16.48
CA PRO A 4 2.33 38.04 -15.51
C PRO A 4 1.11 37.36 -14.86
N LYS A 5 0.59 37.99 -13.80
CA LYS A 5 -0.62 37.59 -13.06
C LYS A 5 -1.89 38.19 -13.65
N SER A 6 -3.05 37.59 -13.33
CA SER A 6 -4.37 38.22 -13.43
C SER A 6 -5.36 37.64 -12.41
N GLU A 7 -6.26 38.49 -11.91
CA GLU A 7 -7.19 38.27 -10.80
C GLU A 7 -8.55 38.94 -11.15
N ILE A 8 -9.72 38.64 -10.55
CA ILE A 8 -10.04 37.95 -9.29
C ILE A 8 -10.66 36.55 -9.55
N ILE A 9 -11.92 36.13 -9.34
CA ILE A 9 -13.21 36.69 -8.86
C ILE A 9 -13.88 35.64 -7.92
N LYS A 10 -14.83 36.04 -7.06
CA LYS A 10 -15.68 35.15 -6.23
C LYS A 10 -17.16 35.32 -6.56
N GLN A 11 -17.97 34.26 -6.48
CA GLN A 11 -19.39 34.38 -6.12
C GLN A 11 -20.06 33.05 -5.70
N GLU A 12 -20.86 33.15 -4.64
CA GLU A 12 -21.82 32.21 -4.03
C GLU A 12 -22.70 33.10 -3.09
N PRO A 13 -23.86 32.67 -2.53
CA PRO A 13 -24.60 31.41 -2.72
C PRO A 13 -26.10 31.65 -3.07
N THR A 14 -26.89 30.58 -3.23
CA THR A 14 -28.36 30.60 -3.05
C THR A 14 -28.88 29.30 -2.44
N THR A 15 -29.78 29.41 -1.48
CA THR A 15 -30.53 28.33 -0.82
C THR A 15 -31.88 28.07 -1.48
N ASP A 16 -32.43 26.85 -1.37
CA ASP A 16 -33.76 26.66 -0.75
C ASP A 16 -33.94 25.22 -0.20
N ALA A 17 -35.03 24.97 0.53
CA ALA A 17 -35.31 23.76 1.29
C ALA A 17 -36.39 22.85 0.67
N GLY A 18 -36.59 21.66 1.26
CA GLY A 18 -37.70 20.77 0.88
C GLY A 18 -37.65 19.36 1.50
N ASN A 19 -38.28 19.20 2.66
CA ASN A 19 -38.60 17.88 3.25
C ASN A 19 -40.03 17.94 3.82
N PRO A 20 -40.83 16.88 3.66
CA PRO A 20 -41.48 16.33 4.84
C PRO A 20 -41.51 14.78 4.87
N GLN A 21 -41.61 14.25 6.09
CA GLN A 21 -41.91 12.84 6.37
C GLN A 21 -43.42 12.63 6.54
N GLU A 22 -43.91 11.42 6.30
CA GLU A 22 -45.10 10.86 6.97
C GLU A 22 -44.82 9.40 7.41
N THR A 23 -45.67 8.88 8.31
CA THR A 23 -45.25 7.88 9.30
C THR A 23 -46.37 6.88 9.63
N VAL A 24 -45.99 5.64 10.02
CA VAL A 24 -46.83 4.53 10.56
C VAL A 24 -47.94 4.02 9.60
N LYS A 25 -48.32 2.73 9.56
CA LYS A 25 -48.58 1.80 10.66
C LYS A 25 -48.22 0.33 10.41
N GLU A 26 -47.83 -0.31 11.50
CA GLU A 26 -47.86 -1.74 11.76
C GLU A 26 -49.29 -2.20 12.10
N THR A 27 -49.69 -3.40 11.67
CA THR A 27 -50.88 -4.13 12.16
C THR A 27 -50.61 -5.63 12.05
N ALA A 28 -50.63 -6.34 13.17
CA ALA A 28 -50.57 -7.80 13.21
C ALA A 28 -51.98 -8.40 13.32
N GLN A 29 -52.20 -9.58 12.74
CA GLN A 29 -53.18 -10.54 13.24
C GLN A 29 -52.84 -11.98 12.82
N SER A 30 -53.29 -12.94 13.64
CA SER A 30 -53.01 -14.37 13.57
C SER A 30 -54.02 -15.13 12.69
N ASN A 31 -53.71 -16.38 12.36
CA ASN A 31 -54.42 -17.54 12.93
C ASN A 31 -53.77 -18.87 12.51
N ASP A 32 -54.12 -19.93 13.23
CA ASP A 32 -53.43 -21.22 13.26
C ASP A 32 -53.99 -22.25 12.25
N ASN A 33 -53.20 -23.29 11.95
CA ASN A 33 -53.56 -24.70 12.20
C ASN A 33 -52.47 -25.69 11.72
N GLU A 34 -52.24 -26.73 12.54
CA GLU A 34 -52.26 -28.20 12.25
C GLU A 34 -51.98 -28.68 10.79
N ASP A 35 -51.21 -29.75 10.51
CA ASP A 35 -50.65 -30.82 11.37
C ASP A 35 -49.50 -31.60 10.65
N GLU A 36 -49.14 -32.76 11.21
CA GLU A 36 -48.25 -33.84 10.72
C GLU A 36 -46.72 -33.67 10.88
N ALA A 37 -46.04 -34.83 10.91
CA ALA A 37 -44.75 -35.01 11.56
C ALA A 37 -43.67 -35.63 10.65
N SER A 38 -42.41 -35.38 11.00
CA SER A 38 -41.31 -36.30 10.65
C SER A 38 -40.32 -36.45 11.80
N HIS A 39 -39.64 -37.59 11.81
CA HIS A 39 -38.73 -38.07 12.84
C HIS A 39 -37.28 -37.99 12.32
N VAL A 40 -36.31 -37.89 13.24
CA VAL A 40 -34.86 -37.71 13.03
C VAL A 40 -34.44 -36.46 12.23
N ASP A 41 -33.25 -35.86 12.45
CA ASP A 41 -32.15 -36.34 13.29
C ASP A 41 -31.62 -35.30 14.28
N ARG A 42 -31.14 -35.77 15.44
CA ARG A 42 -30.46 -34.91 16.41
C ARG A 42 -28.99 -34.85 16.02
N PHE A 43 -28.61 -33.83 15.24
CA PHE A 43 -27.20 -33.49 15.11
C PHE A 43 -26.61 -33.18 16.49
N GLU A 44 -25.80 -34.11 16.99
CA GLU A 44 -24.93 -33.85 18.13
C GLU A 44 -23.99 -32.71 17.75
N LEU A 45 -23.77 -31.77 18.68
CA LEU A 45 -22.73 -30.75 18.53
C LEU A 45 -21.37 -31.42 18.71
N GLN A 46 -20.95 -32.13 17.67
CA GLN A 46 -19.72 -32.88 17.57
C GLN A 46 -18.57 -31.89 17.48
N ASN A 47 -18.14 -31.43 18.67
CA ASN A 47 -17.07 -30.48 18.90
C ASN A 47 -15.84 -30.85 18.03
N PRO A 48 -15.54 -30.09 16.96
CA PRO A 48 -14.43 -30.44 16.08
C PRO A 48 -13.14 -30.25 16.87
N SER A 49 -12.52 -31.38 17.20
CA SER A 49 -11.30 -31.48 18.00
C SER A 49 -10.31 -30.39 17.63
N SER A 50 -9.91 -29.57 18.61
CA SER A 50 -9.10 -28.38 18.43
C SER A 50 -7.96 -28.60 17.45
N THR A 51 -8.14 -28.16 16.20
CA THR A 51 -7.07 -28.08 15.23
C THR A 51 -6.09 -27.04 15.76
N VAL A 52 -4.99 -27.51 16.33
CA VAL A 52 -3.85 -26.67 16.67
C VAL A 52 -3.54 -25.87 15.41
N PRO A 53 -3.57 -24.52 15.45
CA PRO A 53 -3.49 -23.72 14.23
C PRO A 53 -2.31 -24.15 13.37
N GLU A 54 -2.59 -24.32 12.08
CA GLU A 54 -1.57 -24.55 11.07
C GLU A 54 -0.45 -23.53 11.29
N SER A 55 0.78 -24.03 11.43
CA SER A 55 1.83 -23.32 12.15
C SER A 55 2.01 -21.89 11.64
N LEU A 56 2.14 -20.91 12.54
CA LEU A 56 2.51 -19.51 12.25
C LEU A 56 3.99 -19.39 11.80
N THR A 57 4.40 -20.28 10.91
CA THR A 57 5.70 -20.35 10.26
C THR A 57 5.75 -19.25 9.21
N ARG A 58 6.58 -18.24 9.48
CA ARG A 58 6.83 -17.16 8.52
C ARG A 58 7.60 -17.67 7.31
N HIS A 59 7.35 -17.08 6.16
CA HIS A 59 7.99 -17.44 4.90
C HIS A 59 9.23 -16.54 4.70
N PRO A 60 10.46 -17.06 4.82
CA PRO A 60 11.66 -16.26 4.69
C PRO A 60 11.90 -15.84 3.22
N LEU A 61 12.41 -14.63 3.06
CA LEU A 61 12.93 -14.07 1.81
C LEU A 61 14.41 -14.47 1.65
N GLN A 62 14.89 -14.47 0.41
CA GLN A 62 16.30 -14.77 0.10
C GLN A 62 17.26 -13.70 0.65
N CYS A 63 16.82 -12.44 0.69
CA CYS A 63 17.59 -11.30 1.20
C CYS A 63 16.82 -10.59 2.34
N ARG A 64 17.56 -9.98 3.27
CA ARG A 64 17.03 -8.96 4.19
C ARG A 64 16.91 -7.63 3.44
N TRP A 65 15.77 -6.95 3.60
CA TRP A 65 15.45 -5.71 2.89
C TRP A 65 15.16 -4.56 3.86
N ALA A 66 15.70 -3.39 3.57
CA ALA A 66 15.48 -2.14 4.29
C ALA A 66 14.62 -1.19 3.46
N LEU A 67 13.47 -0.78 3.99
CA LEU A 67 12.65 0.29 3.42
C LEU A 67 13.11 1.64 3.97
N TRP A 68 13.38 2.58 3.09
CA TRP A 68 13.71 3.96 3.41
C TRP A 68 12.67 4.91 2.83
N TYR A 69 12.39 5.99 3.57
CA TYR A 69 11.56 7.09 3.15
C TYR A 69 12.39 8.37 3.13
N LEU A 70 12.28 9.14 2.07
CA LEU A 70 12.81 10.51 2.02
C LEU A 70 11.68 11.51 1.97
N LYS A 71 11.82 12.57 2.77
CA LYS A 71 10.96 13.76 2.71
C LYS A 71 11.84 14.98 2.50
N ALA A 72 11.88 15.51 1.27
CA ALA A 72 12.73 16.64 0.95
C ALA A 72 12.40 17.88 1.81
N ASP A 73 13.39 18.34 2.58
CA ASP A 73 13.39 19.60 3.32
C ASP A 73 14.44 20.51 2.65
N ARG A 74 14.12 21.78 2.41
CA ARG A 74 15.05 22.72 1.76
C ARG A 74 16.10 23.29 2.71
N ASN A 75 15.96 23.03 4.01
CA ASN A 75 16.81 23.59 5.07
C ASN A 75 17.77 22.55 5.65
N LYS A 76 17.93 21.40 4.97
CA LYS A 76 18.74 20.26 5.39
C LYS A 76 19.44 19.64 4.19
N ASP A 77 20.52 18.92 4.44
CA ASP A 77 21.16 18.11 3.42
C ASP A 77 20.31 16.87 3.06
N TRP A 78 20.59 16.30 1.89
CA TRP A 78 19.78 15.20 1.34
C TRP A 78 19.80 13.95 2.22
N GLU A 79 20.97 13.62 2.80
CA GLU A 79 21.12 12.50 3.74
C GLU A 79 20.28 12.68 5.01
N ASP A 80 20.19 13.92 5.52
CA ASP A 80 19.35 14.25 6.66
C ASP A 80 17.84 14.13 6.36
N CYS A 81 17.45 14.23 5.08
CA CYS A 81 16.07 14.03 4.63
C CYS A 81 15.69 12.54 4.45
N LEU A 82 16.68 11.65 4.32
CA LEU A 82 16.51 10.19 4.16
C LEU A 82 16.43 9.50 5.53
N LYS A 83 15.46 8.61 5.75
CA LYS A 83 15.32 7.84 6.99
C LYS A 83 14.92 6.38 6.70
N GLN A 84 15.58 5.44 7.37
CA GLN A 84 15.16 4.04 7.36
C GLN A 84 13.84 3.92 8.14
N VAL A 85 12.86 3.23 7.56
CA VAL A 85 11.51 3.04 8.13
C VAL A 85 11.43 1.70 8.85
N ALA A 86 11.87 0.64 8.19
CA ALA A 86 11.80 -0.74 8.68
C ALA A 86 12.83 -1.63 7.96
N VAL A 87 13.10 -2.80 8.53
CA VAL A 87 13.85 -3.91 7.92
C VAL A 87 13.02 -5.18 8.06
N PHE A 88 13.05 -6.05 7.05
CA PHE A 88 12.33 -7.33 7.05
C PHE A 88 13.08 -8.44 6.29
N ASP A 89 12.88 -9.68 6.71
CA ASP A 89 13.32 -10.92 6.07
C ASP A 89 12.17 -11.88 5.76
N THR A 90 10.90 -11.52 6.00
CA THR A 90 9.77 -12.42 5.76
C THR A 90 8.68 -11.79 4.88
N VAL A 91 7.94 -12.64 4.17
CA VAL A 91 6.79 -12.24 3.35
C VAL A 91 5.71 -11.61 4.23
N GLU A 92 5.51 -12.11 5.44
CA GLU A 92 4.56 -11.56 6.42
C GLU A 92 4.96 -10.16 6.88
N ASP A 93 6.23 -9.93 7.21
CA ASP A 93 6.71 -8.61 7.62
C ASP A 93 6.71 -7.61 6.44
N PHE A 94 6.98 -8.07 5.21
CA PHE A 94 6.79 -7.27 3.99
C PHE A 94 5.34 -6.79 3.84
N TRP A 95 4.37 -7.70 3.87
CA TRP A 95 2.95 -7.33 3.71
C TRP A 95 2.43 -6.53 4.91
N ALA A 96 2.88 -6.84 6.13
CA ALA A 96 2.57 -6.03 7.31
C ALA A 96 3.09 -4.59 7.14
N LEU A 97 4.31 -4.40 6.64
CA LEU A 97 4.85 -3.08 6.35
C LEU A 97 4.08 -2.39 5.21
N TYR A 98 3.92 -3.05 4.07
CA TYR A 98 3.31 -2.49 2.86
C TYR A 98 1.87 -2.01 3.12
N ASN A 99 1.08 -2.78 3.89
CA ASN A 99 -0.31 -2.45 4.19
C ASN A 99 -0.47 -1.34 5.26
N HIS A 100 0.60 -0.90 5.93
CA HIS A 100 0.58 0.16 6.95
C HIS A 100 1.36 1.43 6.54
N ILE A 101 2.03 1.45 5.38
CA ILE A 101 2.62 2.66 4.80
C ILE A 101 1.65 3.38 3.85
N GLN A 102 1.94 4.64 3.53
CA GLN A 102 1.19 5.39 2.53
C GLN A 102 1.54 4.88 1.12
N THR A 103 0.57 4.85 0.19
CA THR A 103 0.83 4.39 -1.18
C THR A 103 1.74 5.36 -1.94
N ALA A 104 2.45 4.86 -2.97
CA ALA A 104 3.39 5.65 -3.76
C ALA A 104 2.71 6.78 -4.54
N SER A 105 1.48 6.58 -5.02
CA SER A 105 0.68 7.63 -5.67
C SER A 105 0.25 8.73 -4.68
N GLY A 106 -0.05 8.35 -3.44
CA GLY A 106 -0.49 9.23 -2.36
C GLY A 106 0.60 10.05 -1.68
N LEU A 107 1.88 9.72 -1.88
CA LEU A 107 3.01 10.48 -1.31
C LEU A 107 3.00 11.96 -1.68
N ASN A 108 3.49 12.78 -0.75
CA ASN A 108 3.70 14.22 -0.98
C ASN A 108 4.77 14.47 -2.05
N TRP A 109 4.58 15.51 -2.86
CA TRP A 109 5.55 15.93 -3.88
C TRP A 109 6.94 16.21 -3.29
N GLY A 110 7.97 15.59 -3.87
CA GLY A 110 9.34 15.65 -3.33
C GLY A 110 9.65 14.61 -2.25
N SER A 111 8.71 13.69 -1.98
CA SER A 111 8.98 12.49 -1.15
C SER A 111 9.29 11.30 -2.05
N ASP A 112 9.96 10.29 -1.49
CA ASP A 112 10.41 9.08 -2.19
C ASP A 112 10.36 7.86 -1.26
N TYR A 113 10.17 6.67 -1.83
CA TYR A 113 10.52 5.41 -1.17
C TYR A 113 11.69 4.73 -1.89
N TYR A 114 12.52 4.06 -1.12
CA TYR A 114 13.62 3.22 -1.58
C TYR A 114 13.53 1.87 -0.86
N LEU A 115 13.58 0.75 -1.57
CA LEU A 115 13.74 -0.58 -0.97
C LEU A 115 15.09 -1.16 -1.42
N PHE A 116 16.01 -1.37 -0.49
CA PHE A 116 17.37 -1.83 -0.76
C PHE A 116 17.72 -3.04 0.09
N LYS A 117 18.66 -3.89 -0.35
CA LYS A 117 19.18 -4.99 0.48
C LYS A 117 19.83 -4.39 1.73
N GLU A 118 19.62 -5.01 2.89
CA GLU A 118 20.14 -4.52 4.17
C GLU A 118 21.67 -4.38 4.10
N GLY A 119 22.19 -3.28 4.64
CA GLY A 119 23.61 -2.92 4.56
C GLY A 119 23.95 -2.00 3.37
N ILE A 120 23.18 -2.03 2.28
CA ILE A 120 23.34 -1.11 1.15
C ILE A 120 22.53 0.17 1.43
N LYS A 121 23.19 1.33 1.47
CA LYS A 121 22.51 2.63 1.55
C LYS A 121 21.97 3.03 0.18
N PRO A 122 20.80 3.68 0.08
CA PRO A 122 20.21 4.07 -1.20
C PRO A 122 20.81 5.38 -1.78
N MET A 123 22.14 5.46 -1.82
CA MET A 123 22.95 6.62 -2.21
C MET A 123 24.08 6.20 -3.16
N TRP A 124 24.60 7.11 -4.00
CA TRP A 124 25.58 6.76 -5.05
C TRP A 124 27.00 6.58 -4.50
N GLU A 125 27.24 7.10 -3.29
CA GLU A 125 28.46 7.02 -2.50
C GLU A 125 28.68 5.63 -1.87
N ASP A 126 27.65 4.77 -1.85
CA ASP A 126 27.74 3.40 -1.33
C ASP A 126 28.60 2.51 -2.24
N GLU A 127 29.48 1.70 -1.66
CA GLU A 127 30.45 0.87 -2.40
C GLU A 127 29.80 -0.10 -3.39
N ASN A 128 28.55 -0.52 -3.13
CA ASN A 128 27.77 -1.39 -4.01
C ASN A 128 27.16 -0.61 -5.19
N ASN A 129 26.78 0.65 -4.97
CA ASN A 129 26.11 1.49 -5.97
C ASN A 129 27.09 2.27 -6.87
N VAL A 130 28.28 2.63 -6.37
CA VAL A 130 29.21 3.57 -7.03
C VAL A 130 29.76 3.11 -8.39
N LYS A 131 29.67 1.81 -8.70
CA LYS A 131 30.00 1.21 -10.01
C LYS A 131 28.78 0.68 -10.77
N GLY A 132 27.59 0.83 -10.21
CA GLY A 132 26.35 0.31 -10.76
C GLY A 132 25.65 1.26 -11.73
N GLY A 133 24.34 1.12 -11.82
CA GLY A 133 23.46 1.96 -12.64
C GLY A 133 22.00 1.76 -12.22
N ARG A 134 21.07 2.31 -12.99
CA ARG A 134 19.63 2.08 -12.78
C ARG A 134 18.85 2.08 -14.08
N TRP A 135 17.87 1.18 -14.17
CA TRP A 135 16.79 1.28 -15.15
C TRP A 135 15.80 2.35 -14.69
N LEU A 136 15.42 3.27 -15.58
CA LEU A 136 14.54 4.39 -15.25
C LEU A 136 13.25 4.33 -16.06
N VAL A 137 12.16 3.93 -15.41
CA VAL A 137 10.80 3.99 -15.97
C VAL A 137 10.17 5.32 -15.57
N VAL A 138 9.74 6.11 -16.55
CA VAL A 138 9.01 7.37 -16.33
C VAL A 138 7.53 7.13 -16.56
N VAL A 139 6.73 7.19 -15.50
CA VAL A 139 5.27 7.01 -15.58
C VAL A 139 4.61 8.33 -16.00
N ASP A 140 3.80 8.29 -17.06
CA ASP A 140 3.03 9.45 -17.54
C ASP A 140 2.15 10.03 -16.42
N LYS A 141 2.21 11.35 -16.24
CA LYS A 141 1.46 12.11 -15.25
C LYS A 141 -0.06 11.85 -15.26
N GLN A 142 -0.66 11.62 -16.42
CA GLN A 142 -2.08 11.27 -16.55
C GLN A 142 -2.38 9.87 -16.00
N LYS A 143 -1.46 8.93 -16.23
CA LYS A 143 -1.58 7.52 -15.80
C LYS A 143 -1.10 7.28 -14.37
N ARG A 144 -0.29 8.19 -13.80
CA ARG A 144 0.37 8.06 -12.50
C ARG A 144 -0.59 7.65 -11.37
N THR A 145 -1.75 8.28 -11.28
CA THR A 145 -2.77 8.02 -10.25
C THR A 145 -3.44 6.64 -10.38
N GLN A 146 -3.35 6.01 -11.56
CA GLN A 146 -3.96 4.70 -11.85
C GLN A 146 -2.94 3.56 -11.81
N LEU A 147 -1.68 3.82 -12.20
CA LEU A 147 -0.68 2.77 -12.44
C LEU A 147 0.52 2.80 -11.49
N LEU A 148 0.82 3.91 -10.79
CA LEU A 148 2.07 4.01 -10.02
C LEU A 148 2.11 3.03 -8.83
N ASP A 149 0.99 2.83 -8.14
CA ASP A 149 0.93 1.91 -6.99
C ASP A 149 1.05 0.45 -7.43
N HIS A 150 0.42 0.08 -8.54
CA HIS A 150 0.58 -1.25 -9.15
C HIS A 150 2.02 -1.47 -9.62
N TYR A 151 2.59 -0.56 -10.43
CA TYR A 151 3.98 -0.69 -10.89
C TYR A 151 5.01 -0.71 -9.76
N TRP A 152 4.75 0.00 -8.66
CA TRP A 152 5.60 -0.09 -7.47
C TRP A 152 5.48 -1.44 -6.79
N LEU A 153 4.25 -1.93 -6.56
CA LEU A 153 4.03 -3.24 -5.94
C LEU A 153 4.60 -4.40 -6.77
N GLU A 154 4.37 -4.43 -8.08
CA GLU A 154 4.95 -5.45 -8.98
C GLU A 154 6.48 -5.43 -8.91
N LEU A 155 7.10 -4.25 -8.90
CA LEU A 155 8.55 -4.11 -8.80
C LEU A 155 9.09 -4.59 -7.44
N LEU A 156 8.38 -4.30 -6.34
CA LEU A 156 8.76 -4.82 -5.02
C LEU A 156 8.62 -6.35 -4.97
N MET A 157 7.50 -6.89 -5.44
CA MET A 157 7.23 -8.34 -5.49
C MET A 157 8.26 -9.08 -6.33
N ALA A 158 8.58 -8.59 -7.53
CA ALA A 158 9.57 -9.19 -8.41
C ALA A 158 10.98 -9.20 -7.78
N ILE A 159 11.33 -8.16 -7.01
CA ILE A 159 12.64 -8.04 -6.36
C ILE A 159 12.74 -8.91 -5.11
N ILE A 160 11.78 -8.83 -4.17
CA ILE A 160 11.84 -9.64 -2.93
C ILE A 160 11.62 -11.13 -3.20
N GLY A 161 10.90 -11.47 -4.28
CA GLY A 161 10.72 -12.82 -4.80
C GLY A 161 11.83 -13.30 -5.74
N GLU A 162 12.92 -12.53 -5.90
CA GLU A 162 14.11 -12.86 -6.72
C GLU A 162 13.79 -13.31 -8.16
N GLN A 163 12.78 -12.70 -8.80
CA GLN A 163 12.30 -13.07 -10.14
C GLN A 163 13.24 -12.67 -11.30
N PHE A 164 14.51 -12.39 -10.98
CA PHE A 164 15.57 -12.03 -11.92
C PHE A 164 16.62 -13.14 -12.08
N GLU A 165 16.32 -14.34 -11.56
CA GLU A 165 17.13 -15.56 -11.70
C GLU A 165 18.60 -15.31 -11.29
N GLU A 166 19.58 -15.73 -12.11
CA GLU A 166 21.02 -15.53 -11.87
C GLU A 166 21.45 -14.05 -11.80
N HIS A 167 20.60 -13.09 -12.17
CA HIS A 167 20.90 -11.65 -12.08
C HIS A 167 20.35 -10.99 -10.81
N GLY A 168 19.58 -11.71 -9.97
CA GLY A 168 19.00 -11.18 -8.72
C GLY A 168 20.06 -10.70 -7.72
N GLU A 169 21.25 -11.32 -7.69
CA GLU A 169 22.35 -10.88 -6.83
C GLU A 169 22.81 -9.44 -7.12
N HIS A 170 22.84 -9.03 -8.40
CA HIS A 170 23.27 -7.71 -8.83
C HIS A 170 22.28 -6.57 -8.48
N ILE A 171 21.04 -6.91 -8.08
CA ILE A 171 20.04 -5.91 -7.68
C ILE A 171 20.37 -5.38 -6.28
N CYS A 172 20.75 -4.11 -6.20
CA CYS A 172 20.96 -3.42 -4.92
C CYS A 172 19.64 -2.95 -4.28
N GLY A 173 18.67 -2.55 -5.12
CA GLY A 173 17.36 -2.07 -4.67
C GLY A 173 16.54 -1.37 -5.76
N ALA A 174 15.38 -0.85 -5.37
CA ALA A 174 14.45 -0.08 -6.21
C ALA A 174 14.04 1.24 -5.56
N VAL A 175 13.57 2.19 -6.38
CA VAL A 175 13.20 3.55 -5.98
C VAL A 175 11.93 4.00 -6.71
N VAL A 176 10.98 4.61 -5.99
CA VAL A 176 9.87 5.35 -6.60
C VAL A 176 9.98 6.83 -6.26
N ASN A 177 9.99 7.67 -7.31
CA ASN A 177 10.16 9.11 -7.16
C ASN A 177 8.89 9.91 -7.47
N VAL A 178 8.41 10.70 -6.49
CA VAL A 178 7.14 11.45 -6.63
C VAL A 178 7.41 12.92 -6.91
N ARG A 179 7.23 13.33 -8.18
CA ARG A 179 7.60 14.64 -8.72
C ARG A 179 6.45 15.25 -9.52
N GLN A 180 6.31 16.58 -9.48
CA GLN A 180 5.18 17.31 -10.09
C GLN A 180 5.21 17.45 -11.63
N LYS A 181 6.35 17.14 -12.26
CA LYS A 181 6.53 17.29 -13.70
C LYS A 181 6.03 16.04 -14.41
#